data_AF-A0A367KS33-F1
#
_entry.id   AF-A0A367KS33-F1
#
_cell.length_a   1.000
_cell.length_b   1.000
_cell.length_c   1.000
_cell.angle_alpha   90.00
_cell.angle_beta   90.00
_cell.angle_gamma   90.00
#
_symmetry.space_group_name_H-M   'P 1'
#
loop_
_entity.id
_entity.type
_entity.pdbx_description
1 polymer ?
#
loop_
_entity_poly.entity_id
_entity_poly.type
_entity_poly.pdbx_seq_one_letter_code
_entity_poly.pdbx_strand_id
1 'polypeptide(L)'
;MTDIVDDNVFAFQFDDDLFTASKEKQQITITDVDYQAKIETDGWFHTDRSIDELMLETHGPNQLKSSIEHNYLYKKYDRALDQCLEFIRVADTNDQCKVNGTKEVTEIAMHCAAKLKKLDLLKKLLNEKQFTMDTGLMLARGKFLSLVGQYKEAMHIFVVYHKERKLDYKVWVQMADIFMETAEIDENVNVEEMRYHLANLSVIRALHIYTNSRWKNNVGFVKERFEKELKVLESKLVSTKGNADKFVEWMADENKNVQTAGLSEFDWEDIVWIYKDWILRQDLEIEDEGAIKAAKEL
;
A
#
# COMPACT_ATOMS: atom_id res chain seq x y z
N MET A 1 7.84 34.62 61.70
CA MET A 1 6.59 33.84 61.57
C MET A 1 5.92 34.32 60.31
N THR A 2 5.65 33.54 59.29
CA THR A 2 5.93 32.14 58.93
C THR A 2 5.47 32.10 57.47
N ASP A 3 6.17 31.33 56.64
CA ASP A 3 5.82 31.08 55.24
C ASP A 3 4.35 30.64 55.09
N ILE A 4 3.78 30.84 53.89
CA ILE A 4 3.35 29.74 53.00
C ILE A 4 2.79 30.36 51.71
N VAL A 5 3.39 29.92 50.61
CA VAL A 5 2.94 29.96 49.23
C VAL A 5 1.80 28.95 49.05
N ASP A 6 0.74 29.28 48.32
CA ASP A 6 0.03 28.34 47.42
C ASP A 6 -0.98 29.15 46.59
N ASP A 7 -0.70 29.41 45.31
CA ASP A 7 -0.98 28.52 44.18
C ASP A 7 -2.44 28.05 44.12
N ASN A 8 -3.30 28.88 43.49
CA ASN A 8 -4.46 28.35 42.75
C ASN A 8 -5.09 29.37 41.78
N VAL A 9 -4.27 30.02 40.94
CA VAL A 9 -4.78 30.76 39.77
C VAL A 9 -4.98 29.84 38.54
N PHE A 10 -4.63 28.54 38.68
CA PHE A 10 -4.84 27.51 37.65
C PHE A 10 -5.50 26.23 38.20
N ALA A 11 -6.45 26.36 39.13
CA ALA A 11 -7.36 25.25 39.44
C ALA A 11 -8.38 25.08 38.31
N PHE A 12 -8.00 24.36 37.25
CA PHE A 12 -8.96 23.84 36.28
C PHE A 12 -9.83 22.79 36.99
N GLN A 13 -11.02 23.21 37.44
CA GLN A 13 -12.02 22.31 38.01
C GLN A 13 -12.63 21.47 36.89
N PHE A 14 -12.32 20.17 36.91
CA PHE A 14 -12.80 19.17 35.94
C PHE A 14 -14.28 18.79 36.16
N ASP A 15 -15.00 19.48 37.04
CA ASP A 15 -16.36 19.14 37.47
C ASP A 15 -17.45 20.10 36.94
N ASP A 16 -17.09 21.04 36.07
CA ASP A 16 -18.08 21.81 35.26
C ASP A 16 -18.57 20.99 34.05
N ASP A 17 -18.76 19.68 34.28
CA ASP A 17 -19.55 18.81 33.43
C ASP A 17 -21.00 19.28 33.49
N LEU A 18 -21.32 20.20 32.59
CA LEU A 18 -22.65 20.70 32.24
C LEU A 18 -23.50 19.60 31.54
N PHE A 19 -23.34 18.35 32.01
CA PHE A 19 -24.09 17.16 31.64
C PHE A 19 -24.88 16.58 32.82
N THR A 20 -25.22 17.41 33.82
CA THR A 20 -26.32 17.12 34.76
C THR A 20 -27.68 17.48 34.15
N ALA A 21 -27.95 16.92 32.98
CA ALA A 21 -29.32 16.63 32.56
C ALA A 21 -29.38 15.12 32.41
N SER A 22 -29.95 14.46 33.42
CA SER A 22 -30.38 13.08 33.36
C SER A 22 -31.21 12.87 32.09
N LYS A 23 -30.56 12.46 31.00
CA LYS A 23 -31.25 11.82 29.89
C LYS A 23 -31.78 10.53 30.48
N GLU A 24 -33.04 10.55 30.89
CA GLU A 24 -33.84 9.34 30.91
C GLU A 24 -33.55 8.64 29.59
N LYS A 25 -32.87 7.49 29.65
CA LYS A 25 -32.75 6.62 28.50
C LYS A 25 -34.19 6.38 28.08
N GLN A 26 -34.62 6.98 26.98
CA GLN A 26 -35.81 6.53 26.29
C GLN A 26 -35.54 5.07 25.99
N GLN A 27 -36.10 4.21 26.83
CA GLN A 27 -36.14 2.80 26.61
C GLN A 27 -37.01 2.67 25.39
N ILE A 28 -36.36 2.57 24.22
CA ILE A 28 -37.05 2.25 22.98
C ILE A 28 -37.67 0.90 23.27
N THR A 29 -38.99 0.87 23.45
CA THR A 29 -39.75 -0.37 23.47
C THR A 29 -39.51 -0.98 22.10
N ILE A 30 -38.56 -1.91 22.02
CA ILE A 30 -38.44 -2.82 20.90
C ILE A 30 -39.73 -3.63 20.98
N THR A 31 -40.79 -3.06 20.39
CA THR A 31 -41.93 -3.84 19.95
C THR A 31 -41.30 -4.93 19.09
N ASP A 32 -41.69 -6.19 19.24
CA ASP A 32 -41.23 -7.29 18.39
C ASP A 32 -41.54 -6.95 16.92
N VAL A 33 -40.68 -6.13 16.31
CA VAL A 33 -40.60 -5.93 14.89
C VAL A 33 -39.85 -7.17 14.47
N ASP A 34 -40.64 -8.17 14.10
CA ASP A 34 -40.19 -9.41 13.50
C ASP A 34 -39.27 -9.02 12.35
N TYR A 35 -37.95 -9.07 12.58
CA TYR A 35 -36.95 -8.68 11.60
C TYR A 35 -37.00 -9.71 10.49
N GLN A 36 -37.77 -9.41 9.45
CA GLN A 36 -37.71 -10.14 8.21
C GLN A 36 -36.53 -9.60 7.41
N ALA A 37 -35.52 -10.43 7.22
CA ALA A 37 -34.52 -10.19 6.20
C ALA A 37 -35.27 -10.06 4.86
N LYS A 38 -35.46 -8.83 4.39
CA LYS A 38 -36.03 -8.60 3.08
C LYS A 38 -35.06 -9.16 2.05
N ILE A 39 -35.58 -9.56 0.91
CA ILE A 39 -34.78 -9.87 -0.31
C ILE A 39 -33.80 -8.71 -0.64
N GLU A 40 -34.01 -7.53 -0.03
CA GLU A 40 -33.19 -6.30 0.07
C GLU A 40 -31.91 -6.35 0.94
N THR A 41 -31.49 -7.44 1.59
CA THR A 41 -30.11 -7.48 2.14
C THR A 41 -29.10 -7.56 0.98
N ASP A 42 -28.52 -6.39 0.65
CA ASP A 42 -27.47 -6.08 -0.34
C ASP A 42 -27.88 -5.83 -1.80
N GLY A 43 -29.12 -5.46 -2.10
CA GLY A 43 -29.54 -5.10 -3.47
C GLY A 43 -29.94 -3.65 -3.70
N TRP A 44 -30.01 -2.81 -2.66
CA TRP A 44 -30.56 -1.45 -2.75
C TRP A 44 -29.84 -0.56 -3.76
N PHE A 45 -28.59 -0.89 -4.08
CA PHE A 45 -27.76 -0.18 -5.02
C PHE A 45 -27.92 -0.62 -6.48
N HIS A 46 -28.69 -1.67 -6.74
CA HIS A 46 -29.05 -2.06 -8.10
C HIS A 46 -30.20 -1.18 -8.60
N THR A 47 -30.01 -0.57 -9.76
CA THR A 47 -30.99 0.32 -10.39
C THR A 47 -30.91 0.17 -11.91
N ASP A 48 -32.07 0.34 -12.56
CA ASP A 48 -32.17 0.37 -14.03
C ASP A 48 -32.02 1.80 -14.59
N ARG A 49 -31.85 2.80 -13.72
CA ARG A 49 -31.61 4.21 -14.11
C ARG A 49 -30.25 4.35 -14.79
N SER A 50 -30.14 5.34 -15.68
CA SER A 50 -28.86 5.64 -16.30
C SER A 50 -27.86 6.21 -15.28
N ILE A 51 -26.56 6.00 -15.52
CA ILE A 51 -25.51 6.51 -14.64
C ILE A 51 -25.51 8.05 -14.62
N ASP A 52 -25.77 8.70 -15.77
CA ASP A 52 -25.86 10.16 -15.85
C ASP A 52 -26.96 10.73 -14.95
N GLU A 53 -28.15 10.12 -14.95
CA GLU A 53 -29.26 10.52 -14.07
C GLU A 53 -28.89 10.27 -12.60
N LEU A 54 -28.36 9.08 -12.30
CA LEU A 54 -28.05 8.67 -10.95
C LEU A 54 -26.97 9.56 -10.31
N MET A 55 -25.96 9.97 -11.08
CA MET A 55 -24.86 10.80 -10.59
C MET A 55 -25.28 12.24 -10.25
N LEU A 56 -26.45 12.68 -10.71
CA LEU A 56 -27.01 14.01 -10.39
C LEU A 56 -27.95 13.99 -9.18
N GLU A 57 -28.31 12.80 -8.67
CA GLU A 57 -29.15 12.65 -7.49
C GLU A 57 -28.36 12.82 -6.19
N THR A 58 -29.02 13.27 -5.12
CA THR A 58 -28.41 13.48 -3.80
C THR A 58 -27.70 12.24 -3.23
N HIS A 59 -28.24 11.05 -3.48
CA HIS A 59 -27.68 9.78 -2.98
C HIS A 59 -27.22 8.83 -4.09
N GLY A 60 -27.45 9.18 -5.35
CA GLY A 60 -27.18 8.28 -6.46
C GLY A 60 -25.68 7.99 -6.68
N PRO A 61 -24.73 8.95 -6.51
CA PRO A 61 -23.31 8.61 -6.56
C PRO A 61 -22.87 7.56 -5.54
N ASN A 62 -23.39 7.63 -4.30
CA ASN A 62 -23.09 6.64 -3.27
C ASN A 62 -23.73 5.29 -3.60
N GLN A 63 -24.96 5.31 -4.13
CA GLN A 63 -25.62 4.12 -4.64
C GLN A 63 -24.79 3.44 -5.74
N LEU A 64 -24.30 4.20 -6.72
CA LEU A 64 -23.46 3.68 -7.80
C LEU A 64 -22.15 3.10 -7.27
N LYS A 65 -21.49 3.77 -6.32
CA LYS A 65 -20.28 3.24 -5.67
C LYS A 65 -20.53 1.90 -4.99
N SER A 66 -21.60 1.76 -4.22
CA SER A 66 -21.95 0.48 -3.61
C SER A 66 -22.22 -0.60 -4.67
N SER A 67 -22.82 -0.24 -5.81
CA SER A 67 -22.99 -1.15 -6.94
C SER A 67 -21.67 -1.60 -7.57
N ILE A 68 -20.74 -0.66 -7.77
CA ILE A 68 -19.38 -0.91 -8.27
C ILE A 68 -18.65 -1.86 -7.33
N GLU A 69 -18.62 -1.55 -6.02
CA GLU A 69 -17.96 -2.35 -4.99
C GLU A 69 -18.53 -3.76 -4.92
N HIS A 70 -19.85 -3.89 -4.94
CA HIS A 70 -20.50 -5.19 -4.99
C HIS A 70 -20.09 -5.98 -6.24
N ASN A 71 -20.17 -5.39 -7.43
CA ASN A 71 -19.75 -6.08 -8.65
C ASN A 71 -18.27 -6.48 -8.60
N TYR A 72 -17.41 -5.63 -8.05
CA TYR A 72 -15.99 -5.90 -7.85
C TYR A 72 -15.73 -7.08 -6.89
N LEU A 73 -16.35 -7.06 -5.70
CA LEU A 73 -16.20 -8.09 -4.68
C LEU A 73 -16.73 -9.45 -5.16
N TYR A 74 -17.80 -9.45 -5.96
CA TYR A 74 -18.36 -10.64 -6.59
C TYR A 74 -17.68 -11.01 -7.92
N LYS A 75 -16.51 -10.43 -8.21
CA LYS A 75 -15.64 -10.74 -9.37
C LYS A 75 -16.31 -10.51 -10.73
N LYS A 76 -17.35 -9.70 -10.78
CA LYS A 76 -17.97 -9.22 -12.03
C LYS A 76 -17.18 -8.03 -12.56
N TYR A 77 -15.89 -8.25 -12.85
CA TYR A 77 -14.92 -7.20 -13.16
C TYR A 77 -15.29 -6.37 -14.39
N ASP A 78 -15.91 -6.99 -15.40
CA ASP A 78 -16.35 -6.29 -16.61
C ASP A 78 -17.42 -5.24 -16.30
N ARG A 79 -18.50 -5.66 -15.60
CA ARG A 79 -19.57 -4.75 -15.15
C ARG A 79 -19.07 -3.66 -14.20
N ALA A 80 -18.21 -4.04 -13.24
CA ALA A 80 -17.62 -3.08 -12.31
C ALA A 80 -16.77 -2.04 -13.05
N LEU A 81 -15.98 -2.48 -14.05
CA LEU A 81 -15.17 -1.57 -14.85
C LEU A 81 -16.04 -0.60 -15.66
N ASP A 82 -17.07 -1.08 -16.34
CA ASP A 82 -17.95 -0.21 -17.14
C ASP A 82 -18.61 0.86 -16.27
N GLN A 83 -19.11 0.46 -15.09
CA GLN A 83 -19.68 1.40 -14.12
C GLN A 83 -18.63 2.40 -13.59
N CYS A 84 -17.40 1.96 -13.30
CA CYS A 84 -16.31 2.85 -12.90
C CYS A 84 -15.99 3.89 -13.98
N LEU A 85 -15.86 3.47 -15.24
CA LEU A 85 -15.48 4.37 -16.34
C LEU A 85 -16.56 5.41 -16.58
N GLU A 86 -17.84 5.03 -16.53
CA GLU A 86 -18.95 5.97 -16.62
C GLU A 86 -19.01 6.92 -15.41
N PHE A 87 -18.76 6.42 -14.19
CA PHE A 87 -18.66 7.27 -12.99
C PHE A 87 -17.58 8.34 -13.17
N ILE A 88 -16.38 7.93 -13.60
CA ILE A 88 -15.24 8.84 -13.83
C ILE A 88 -15.58 9.84 -14.94
N ARG A 89 -16.15 9.38 -16.05
CA ARG A 89 -16.58 10.23 -17.17
C ARG A 89 -17.54 11.33 -16.69
N VAL A 90 -18.59 10.97 -15.95
CA VAL A 90 -19.58 11.94 -15.48
C VAL A 90 -18.97 12.92 -14.48
N ALA A 91 -18.13 12.42 -13.56
CA ALA A 91 -17.43 13.26 -12.59
C ALA A 91 -16.50 14.29 -13.25
N ASP A 92 -15.83 13.92 -14.34
CA ASP A 92 -14.88 14.80 -15.05
C ASP A 92 -15.56 15.76 -16.04
N THR A 93 -16.74 15.41 -16.58
CA THR A 93 -17.39 16.19 -17.65
C THR A 93 -18.56 17.05 -17.20
N ASN A 94 -19.14 16.77 -16.02
CA ASN A 94 -20.32 17.48 -15.56
C ASN A 94 -20.01 18.32 -14.31
N ASP A 95 -19.90 19.64 -14.50
CA ASP A 95 -19.61 20.60 -13.43
C ASP A 95 -20.66 20.63 -12.30
N GLN A 96 -21.88 20.15 -12.56
CA GLN A 96 -22.92 20.04 -11.54
C GLN A 96 -22.70 18.83 -10.61
N CYS A 97 -21.90 17.86 -11.04
CA CYS A 97 -21.60 16.64 -10.30
C CYS A 97 -20.46 16.86 -9.31
N LYS A 98 -20.78 17.30 -8.10
CA LYS A 98 -19.80 17.47 -7.00
C LYS A 98 -19.63 16.17 -6.21
N VAL A 99 -19.05 15.17 -6.84
CA VAL A 99 -18.83 13.86 -6.21
C VAL A 99 -17.47 13.77 -5.53
N ASN A 100 -17.48 13.35 -4.26
CA ASN A 100 -16.28 12.99 -3.52
C ASN A 100 -15.91 11.54 -3.82
N GLY A 101 -14.63 11.16 -3.63
CA GLY A 101 -14.15 9.78 -3.69
C GLY A 101 -14.15 9.16 -5.10
N THR A 102 -13.70 9.95 -6.09
CA THR A 102 -13.35 9.46 -7.44
C THR A 102 -12.10 8.57 -7.42
N LYS A 103 -11.28 8.68 -6.38
CA LYS A 103 -10.00 7.97 -6.22
C LYS A 103 -10.21 6.48 -6.00
N GLU A 104 -11.10 6.11 -5.09
CA GLU A 104 -11.44 4.73 -4.76
C GLU A 104 -12.07 4.04 -5.98
N VAL A 105 -12.93 4.76 -6.71
CA VAL A 105 -13.53 4.28 -7.96
C VAL A 105 -12.47 4.07 -9.04
N THR A 106 -11.50 4.98 -9.16
CA THR A 106 -10.36 4.85 -10.08
C THR A 106 -9.46 3.68 -9.70
N GLU A 107 -9.22 3.45 -8.41
CA GLU A 107 -8.48 2.28 -7.92
C GLU A 107 -9.18 0.98 -8.29
N ILE A 108 -10.49 0.87 -8.06
CA ILE A 108 -11.29 -0.29 -8.49
C ILE A 108 -11.24 -0.45 -10.01
N ALA A 109 -11.30 0.64 -10.78
CA ALA A 109 -11.16 0.61 -12.24
C ALA A 109 -9.81 0.02 -12.66
N MET A 110 -8.71 0.46 -12.03
CA MET A 110 -7.37 -0.07 -12.30
C MET A 110 -7.28 -1.57 -11.96
N HIS A 111 -7.84 -2.00 -10.82
CA HIS A 111 -7.92 -3.42 -10.46
C HIS A 111 -8.69 -4.23 -11.50
N CYS A 112 -9.86 -3.77 -11.92
CA CYS A 112 -10.66 -4.46 -12.93
C CYS A 112 -9.95 -4.51 -14.28
N ALA A 113 -9.37 -3.40 -14.73
CA ALA A 113 -8.60 -3.35 -15.97
C ALA A 113 -7.42 -4.33 -15.96
N ALA A 114 -6.67 -4.39 -14.86
CA ALA A 114 -5.57 -5.34 -14.67
C ALA A 114 -6.08 -6.79 -14.70
N LYS A 115 -7.20 -7.10 -14.02
CA LYS A 115 -7.80 -8.44 -14.01
C LYS A 115 -8.30 -8.90 -15.37
N LEU A 116 -8.80 -7.97 -16.18
CA LEU A 116 -9.27 -8.22 -17.54
C LEU A 116 -8.16 -8.11 -18.60
N LYS A 117 -6.91 -7.88 -18.18
CA LYS A 117 -5.74 -7.68 -19.07
C LYS A 117 -5.92 -6.54 -20.09
N LYS A 118 -6.72 -5.52 -19.75
CA LYS A 118 -6.91 -4.30 -20.55
C LYS A 118 -5.77 -3.30 -20.23
N LEU A 119 -4.53 -3.63 -20.60
CA LEU A 119 -3.33 -2.87 -20.18
C LEU A 119 -3.28 -1.43 -20.72
N ASP A 120 -3.77 -1.17 -21.94
CA ASP A 120 -3.83 0.19 -22.50
C ASP A 120 -4.75 1.10 -21.67
N LEU A 121 -5.89 0.55 -21.23
CA LEU A 121 -6.83 1.26 -20.36
C LEU A 121 -6.22 1.49 -18.98
N LEU A 122 -5.54 0.48 -18.42
CA LEU A 122 -4.82 0.62 -17.15
C LEU A 122 -3.79 1.76 -17.22
N LYS A 123 -3.01 1.82 -18.30
CA LYS A 123 -2.04 2.89 -18.55
C LYS A 123 -2.72 4.26 -18.65
N LYS A 124 -3.89 4.35 -19.29
CA LYS A 124 -4.66 5.60 -19.33
C LYS A 124 -5.06 6.04 -17.92
N LEU A 125 -5.66 5.15 -17.12
CA LEU A 125 -6.11 5.43 -15.75
C LEU A 125 -4.94 5.86 -14.84
N LEU A 126 -3.76 5.27 -15.00
CA LEU A 126 -2.55 5.65 -14.24
C LEU A 126 -2.05 7.07 -14.53
N ASN A 127 -2.34 7.61 -15.72
CA ASN A 127 -1.89 8.94 -16.15
C ASN A 127 -2.89 10.06 -15.79
N GLU A 128 -4.08 9.73 -15.29
CA GLU A 128 -5.06 10.72 -14.87
C GLU A 128 -4.58 11.49 -13.63
N LYS A 129 -4.87 12.80 -13.58
CA LYS A 129 -4.32 13.77 -12.61
C LYS A 129 -4.77 13.57 -11.15
N GLN A 130 -5.41 12.44 -10.82
CA GLN A 130 -5.88 12.13 -9.47
C GLN A 130 -4.73 11.63 -8.60
N PHE A 131 -3.71 12.46 -8.40
CA PHE A 131 -2.58 12.13 -7.54
C PHE A 131 -2.88 12.55 -6.11
N THR A 132 -3.22 11.57 -5.27
CA THR A 132 -3.14 11.75 -3.83
C THR A 132 -1.92 11.05 -3.28
N MET A 133 -1.22 11.73 -2.39
CA MET A 133 -0.13 11.18 -1.56
C MET A 133 -0.65 10.21 -0.49
N ASP A 134 -1.76 9.51 -0.74
CA ASP A 134 -2.25 8.49 0.18
C ASP A 134 -1.35 7.26 0.06
N THR A 135 -0.76 6.87 1.19
CA THR A 135 0.15 5.74 1.28
C THR A 135 -0.45 4.44 0.74
N GLY A 136 -1.74 4.17 0.97
CA GLY A 136 -2.41 2.97 0.45
C GLY A 136 -2.47 2.96 -1.08
N LEU A 137 -2.81 4.11 -1.68
CA LEU A 137 -2.89 4.28 -3.13
C LEU A 137 -1.52 4.19 -3.80
N MET A 138 -0.45 4.63 -3.14
CA MET A 138 0.92 4.51 -3.66
C MET A 138 1.31 3.05 -3.91
N LEU A 139 1.01 2.14 -2.98
CA LEU A 139 1.34 0.72 -3.13
C LEU A 139 0.63 0.10 -4.34
N ALA A 140 -0.68 0.35 -4.46
CA ALA A 140 -1.47 -0.13 -5.60
C ALA A 140 -0.96 0.44 -6.92
N ARG A 141 -0.63 1.73 -6.95
CA ARG A 141 -0.07 2.41 -8.12
C ARG A 141 1.26 1.80 -8.57
N GLY A 142 2.22 1.60 -7.66
CA GLY A 142 3.51 1.00 -7.99
C GLY A 142 3.34 -0.36 -8.66
N LYS A 143 2.46 -1.20 -8.10
CA LYS A 143 2.13 -2.51 -8.67
C LYS A 143 1.54 -2.43 -10.08
N PHE A 144 0.63 -1.49 -10.34
CA PHE A 144 0.04 -1.34 -11.67
C PHE A 144 0.99 -0.73 -12.69
N LEU A 145 1.87 0.19 -12.28
CA LEU A 145 2.93 0.74 -13.12
C LEU A 145 3.88 -0.36 -13.61
N SER A 146 4.28 -1.29 -12.74
CA SER A 146 5.08 -2.46 -13.14
C SER A 146 4.37 -3.30 -14.19
N LEU A 147 3.05 -3.55 -14.04
CA LEU A 147 2.27 -4.34 -15.00
C LEU A 147 2.15 -3.73 -16.39
N VAL A 148 2.32 -2.41 -16.54
CA VAL A 148 2.30 -1.72 -17.84
C VAL A 148 3.70 -1.41 -18.36
N GLY A 149 4.74 -1.97 -17.74
CA GLY A 149 6.15 -1.79 -18.13
C GLY A 149 6.74 -0.42 -17.75
N GLN A 150 6.07 0.36 -16.90
CA GLN A 150 6.57 1.64 -16.39
C GLN A 150 7.45 1.43 -15.15
N TYR A 151 8.52 0.64 -15.31
CA TYR A 151 9.36 0.16 -14.21
C TYR A 151 10.05 1.28 -13.43
N LYS A 152 10.55 2.29 -14.14
CA LYS A 152 11.18 3.49 -13.56
C LYS A 152 10.25 4.20 -12.57
N GLU A 153 9.03 4.50 -13.01
CA GLU A 153 8.02 5.20 -12.22
C GLU A 153 7.51 4.31 -11.07
N ALA A 154 7.37 3.01 -11.30
CA ALA A 154 7.01 2.04 -10.26
C ALA A 154 8.05 2.01 -9.13
N MET A 155 9.34 1.97 -9.48
CA MET A 155 10.44 1.99 -8.53
C MET A 155 10.40 3.24 -7.65
N HIS A 156 10.25 4.41 -8.27
CA HIS A 156 10.14 5.67 -7.54
C HIS A 156 8.98 5.67 -6.54
N ILE A 157 7.80 5.20 -6.97
CA ILE A 157 6.62 5.12 -6.11
C ILE A 157 6.85 4.16 -4.93
N PHE A 158 7.53 3.03 -5.15
CA PHE A 158 7.88 2.11 -4.06
C PHE A 158 8.87 2.70 -3.07
N VAL A 159 9.87 3.45 -3.53
CA VAL A 159 10.80 4.18 -2.67
C VAL A 159 10.08 5.23 -1.83
N VAL A 160 9.20 6.03 -2.45
CA VAL A 160 8.40 7.04 -1.73
C VAL A 160 7.46 6.38 -0.71
N TYR A 161 6.77 5.31 -1.09
CA TYR A 161 5.92 4.54 -0.16
C TYR A 161 6.72 4.01 1.04
N HIS A 162 7.90 3.43 0.79
CA HIS A 162 8.69 2.83 1.86
C HIS A 162 9.21 3.86 2.87
N LYS A 163 9.48 5.09 2.44
CA LYS A 163 9.85 6.19 3.35
C LYS A 163 8.76 6.42 4.42
N GLU A 164 7.49 6.22 4.08
CA GLU A 164 6.34 6.30 5.00
C GLU A 164 6.07 4.97 5.75
N ARG A 165 6.27 3.81 5.11
CA ARG A 165 5.99 2.47 5.67
C ARG A 165 7.24 1.60 5.73
N LYS A 166 8.18 1.98 6.60
CA LYS A 166 9.53 1.38 6.73
C LYS A 166 9.62 -0.11 7.07
N LEU A 167 8.51 -0.75 7.45
CA LEU A 167 8.46 -2.16 7.89
C LEU A 167 7.65 -3.04 6.92
N ASP A 168 7.23 -2.50 5.78
CA ASP A 168 6.53 -3.29 4.77
C ASP A 168 7.53 -4.03 3.87
N TYR A 169 7.84 -5.28 4.23
CA TYR A 169 8.75 -6.14 3.46
C TYR A 169 8.26 -6.39 2.03
N LYS A 170 6.96 -6.31 1.75
CA LYS A 170 6.41 -6.64 0.42
C LYS A 170 6.83 -5.65 -0.64
N VAL A 171 7.19 -4.43 -0.26
CA VAL A 171 7.66 -3.42 -1.21
C VAL A 171 9.07 -3.72 -1.68
N TRP A 172 9.94 -4.19 -0.79
CA TRP A 172 11.25 -4.71 -1.16
C TRP A 172 11.16 -5.90 -2.11
N VAL A 173 10.19 -6.80 -1.86
CA VAL A 173 9.90 -7.92 -2.75
C VAL A 173 9.45 -7.46 -4.14
N GLN A 174 8.64 -6.40 -4.23
CA GLN A 174 8.18 -5.83 -5.49
C GLN A 174 9.29 -5.07 -6.24
N MET A 175 10.16 -4.35 -5.52
CA MET A 175 11.35 -3.73 -6.12
C MET A 175 12.28 -4.80 -6.70
N ALA A 176 12.48 -5.93 -5.99
CA ALA A 176 13.24 -7.06 -6.51
C ALA A 176 12.62 -7.66 -7.78
N ASP A 177 11.30 -7.79 -7.84
CA ASP A 177 10.60 -8.28 -9.05
C ASP A 177 10.85 -7.39 -10.25
N ILE A 178 10.80 -6.06 -10.07
CA ILE A 178 11.09 -5.11 -11.14
C ILE A 178 12.51 -5.32 -11.68
N PHE A 179 13.51 -5.43 -10.81
CA PHE A 179 14.90 -5.64 -11.25
C PHE A 179 15.08 -6.98 -11.98
N MET A 180 14.43 -8.04 -11.50
CA MET A 180 14.45 -9.34 -12.17
C MET A 180 13.80 -9.29 -13.55
N GLU A 181 12.60 -8.71 -13.63
CA GLU A 181 11.81 -8.63 -14.86
C GLU A 181 12.53 -7.79 -15.93
N THR A 182 13.08 -6.65 -15.54
CA THR A 182 13.86 -5.79 -16.44
C THR A 182 15.14 -6.46 -16.94
N ALA A 183 15.85 -7.19 -16.07
CA ALA A 183 17.03 -7.98 -16.46
C ALA A 183 16.69 -9.14 -17.41
N GLU A 184 15.50 -9.72 -17.29
CA GLU A 184 15.04 -10.80 -18.18
C GLU A 184 14.55 -10.27 -19.54
N ILE A 185 13.99 -9.05 -19.59
CA ILE A 185 13.55 -8.41 -20.84
C ILE A 185 14.74 -7.95 -21.68
N ASP A 186 15.77 -7.42 -21.03
CA ASP A 186 16.95 -6.90 -21.70
C ASP A 186 17.93 -8.04 -21.99
N GLU A 187 17.79 -8.69 -23.15
CA GLU A 187 18.68 -9.77 -23.60
C GLU A 187 20.13 -9.32 -23.85
N ASN A 188 20.46 -8.04 -23.64
CA ASN A 188 21.82 -7.56 -23.71
C ASN A 188 22.63 -8.17 -22.57
N VAL A 189 23.56 -9.06 -22.94
CA VAL A 189 24.54 -9.65 -22.05
C VAL A 189 25.53 -8.58 -21.60
N ASN A 190 25.10 -7.72 -20.68
CA ASN A 190 25.98 -6.81 -19.96
C ASN A 190 26.84 -7.64 -19.00
N VAL A 191 28.15 -7.36 -18.98
CA VAL A 191 29.15 -8.11 -18.21
C VAL A 191 28.96 -7.93 -16.69
N GLU A 192 28.32 -6.83 -16.28
CA GLU A 192 28.12 -6.42 -14.89
C GLU A 192 26.62 -6.25 -14.56
N GLU A 193 25.78 -7.23 -14.89
CA GLU A 193 24.33 -7.11 -14.67
C GLU A 193 23.97 -6.92 -13.18
N MET A 194 23.91 -5.65 -12.75
CA MET A 194 23.71 -5.28 -11.34
C MET A 194 22.25 -5.41 -10.92
N ARG A 195 21.30 -5.53 -11.85
CA ARG A 195 19.88 -5.73 -11.50
C ARG A 195 19.68 -7.03 -10.71
N TYR A 196 20.34 -8.13 -11.08
CA TYR A 196 20.28 -9.37 -10.31
C TYR A 196 20.86 -9.21 -8.89
N HIS A 197 21.98 -8.50 -8.77
CA HIS A 197 22.62 -8.23 -7.48
C HIS A 197 21.76 -7.32 -6.59
N LEU A 198 21.11 -6.31 -7.17
CA LEU A 198 20.22 -5.40 -6.48
C LEU A 198 18.88 -6.04 -6.11
N ALA A 199 18.36 -6.94 -6.95
CA ALA A 199 17.22 -7.79 -6.63
C ALA A 199 17.54 -8.68 -5.42
N ASN A 200 18.72 -9.30 -5.40
CA ASN A 200 19.20 -10.12 -4.28
C ASN A 200 19.24 -9.31 -2.98
N LEU A 201 19.89 -8.13 -2.99
CA LEU A 201 19.93 -7.21 -1.85
C LEU A 201 18.53 -6.86 -1.36
N SER A 202 17.62 -6.55 -2.28
CA SER A 202 16.23 -6.20 -1.95
C SER A 202 15.49 -7.37 -1.27
N VAL A 203 15.68 -8.61 -1.74
CA VAL A 203 15.07 -9.79 -1.09
C VAL A 203 15.69 -10.07 0.28
N ILE A 204 17.01 -9.91 0.45
CA ILE A 204 17.64 -10.04 1.78
C ILE A 204 17.07 -9.01 2.75
N ARG A 205 16.90 -7.76 2.30
CA ARG A 205 16.27 -6.71 3.11
C ARG A 205 14.83 -7.07 3.48
N ALA A 206 14.06 -7.61 2.54
CA ALA A 206 12.71 -8.10 2.80
C ALA A 206 12.69 -9.21 3.86
N LEU A 207 13.58 -10.20 3.74
CA LEU A 207 13.75 -11.28 4.70
C LEU A 207 14.05 -10.74 6.10
N HIS A 208 15.03 -9.84 6.22
CA HIS A 208 15.38 -9.23 7.50
C HIS A 208 14.18 -8.51 8.15
N ILE A 209 13.43 -7.70 7.40
CA ILE A 209 12.23 -7.03 7.92
C ILE A 209 11.19 -8.06 8.37
N TYR A 210 11.01 -9.12 7.57
CA TYR A 210 10.05 -10.18 7.84
C TYR A 210 10.37 -10.97 9.11
N THR A 211 11.63 -11.36 9.29
CA THR A 211 12.09 -12.17 10.43
C THR A 211 12.19 -11.36 11.72
N ASN A 212 12.55 -10.08 11.64
CA ASN A 212 12.68 -9.20 12.80
C ASN A 212 11.33 -8.61 13.25
N SER A 213 10.28 -8.79 12.45
CA SER A 213 8.92 -8.39 12.84
C SER A 213 8.39 -9.23 14.00
N ARG A 214 7.53 -8.63 14.83
CA ARG A 214 6.93 -9.33 15.98
C ARG A 214 5.78 -10.25 15.53
N TRP A 215 6.05 -11.55 15.45
CA TRP A 215 5.04 -12.56 15.15
C TRP A 215 4.53 -13.26 16.42
N LYS A 216 3.21 -13.46 16.51
CA LYS A 216 2.58 -14.27 17.57
C LYS A 216 2.67 -15.77 17.24
N ASN A 217 3.90 -16.29 17.21
CA ASN A 217 4.19 -17.69 16.82
C ASN A 217 3.65 -18.74 17.81
N ASN A 218 3.12 -18.31 18.95
CA ASN A 218 2.35 -19.16 19.86
C ASN A 218 0.95 -19.53 19.30
N VAL A 219 0.45 -18.81 18.29
CA VAL A 219 -0.79 -19.15 17.59
C VAL A 219 -0.46 -20.00 16.36
N GLY A 220 -0.98 -21.23 16.30
CA GLY A 220 -0.65 -22.21 15.24
C GLY A 220 -0.81 -21.66 13.82
N PHE A 221 -1.96 -21.06 13.51
CA PHE A 221 -2.21 -20.43 12.20
C PHE A 221 -1.21 -19.32 11.85
N VAL A 222 -0.80 -18.52 12.84
CA VAL A 222 0.18 -17.43 12.63
C VAL A 222 1.56 -18.02 12.32
N LYS A 223 1.96 -19.07 13.06
CA LYS A 223 3.21 -19.79 12.82
C LYS A 223 3.25 -20.45 11.44
N GLU A 224 2.17 -21.13 11.04
CA GLU A 224 2.07 -21.74 9.70
C GLU A 224 2.16 -20.70 8.59
N ARG A 225 1.47 -19.56 8.74
CA ARG A 225 1.58 -18.44 7.81
C ARG A 225 3.01 -17.88 7.76
N PHE A 226 3.65 -17.77 8.92
CA PHE A 226 5.03 -17.29 9.03
C PHE A 226 5.99 -18.19 8.23
N GLU A 227 5.96 -19.49 8.51
CA GLU A 227 6.84 -20.48 7.87
C GLU A 227 6.55 -20.60 6.37
N LYS A 228 5.29 -20.52 5.95
CA LYS A 228 4.91 -20.57 4.54
C LYS A 228 5.49 -19.39 3.76
N GLU A 229 5.32 -18.18 4.28
CA GLU A 229 5.79 -16.97 3.61
C GLU A 229 7.32 -16.88 3.66
N LEU A 230 7.96 -17.28 4.76
CA LEU A 230 9.42 -17.35 4.87
C LEU A 230 10.01 -18.24 3.76
N LYS A 231 9.44 -19.44 3.55
CA LYS A 231 9.85 -20.34 2.45
C LYS A 231 9.69 -19.70 1.07
N VAL A 232 8.65 -18.89 0.87
CA VAL A 232 8.45 -18.15 -0.39
C VAL A 232 9.55 -17.13 -0.58
N LEU A 233 9.91 -16.37 0.45
CA LEU A 233 10.99 -15.38 0.40
C LEU A 233 12.36 -16.03 0.18
N GLU A 234 12.66 -17.14 0.87
CA GLU A 234 13.90 -17.91 0.70
C GLU A 234 14.01 -18.47 -0.73
N SER A 235 12.92 -19.03 -1.26
CA SER A 235 12.88 -19.52 -2.65
C SER A 235 13.12 -18.39 -3.65
N LYS A 236 12.60 -17.20 -3.36
CA LYS A 236 12.78 -16.01 -4.18
C LYS A 236 14.20 -15.46 -4.11
N LEU A 237 14.84 -15.52 -2.95
CA LEU A 237 16.24 -15.15 -2.80
C LEU A 237 17.12 -16.01 -3.73
N VAL A 238 16.90 -17.32 -3.74
CA VAL A 238 17.60 -18.26 -4.62
C VAL A 238 17.34 -17.93 -6.09
N SER A 239 16.12 -17.58 -6.47
CA SER A 239 15.79 -17.26 -7.87
C SER A 239 16.45 -15.99 -8.39
N THR A 240 16.87 -15.06 -7.51
CA THR A 240 17.53 -13.82 -7.96
C THR A 240 18.86 -14.07 -8.68
N LYS A 241 19.56 -15.17 -8.39
CA LYS A 241 20.91 -15.51 -8.91
C LYS A 241 21.98 -14.42 -8.68
N GLY A 242 21.65 -13.37 -7.93
CA GLY A 242 22.55 -12.27 -7.59
C GLY A 242 23.32 -12.51 -6.31
N ASN A 243 24.08 -11.50 -5.95
CA ASN A 243 24.89 -11.42 -4.72
C ASN A 243 24.91 -9.95 -4.29
N ALA A 244 24.34 -9.65 -3.12
CA ALA A 244 24.26 -8.30 -2.58
C ALA A 244 25.64 -7.66 -2.35
N ASP A 245 26.64 -8.42 -1.90
CA ASP A 245 27.99 -7.91 -1.62
C ASP A 245 28.64 -7.34 -2.88
N LYS A 246 28.46 -8.01 -4.03
CA LYS A 246 28.95 -7.50 -5.32
C LYS A 246 28.35 -6.14 -5.69
N PHE A 247 27.06 -5.93 -5.40
CA PHE A 247 26.45 -4.62 -5.61
C PHE A 247 27.00 -3.57 -4.66
N VAL A 248 27.22 -3.93 -3.39
CA VAL A 248 27.79 -3.03 -2.38
C VAL A 248 29.22 -2.63 -2.75
N GLU A 249 30.05 -3.58 -3.18
CA GLU A 249 31.41 -3.35 -3.69
C GLU A 249 31.39 -2.43 -4.93
N TRP A 250 30.51 -2.71 -5.89
CA TRP A 250 30.34 -1.89 -7.09
C TRP A 250 29.90 -0.46 -6.74
N MET A 251 29.00 -0.29 -5.77
CA MET A 251 28.58 1.03 -5.29
C MET A 251 29.73 1.81 -4.63
N ALA A 252 30.71 1.14 -4.05
CA ALA A 252 31.90 1.75 -3.45
C ALA A 252 32.97 2.14 -4.48
N ASP A 253 32.93 1.60 -5.70
CA ASP A 253 33.87 1.95 -6.77
C ASP A 253 33.64 3.40 -7.26
N GLU A 254 34.73 4.18 -7.35
CA GLU A 254 34.73 5.54 -7.86
C GLU A 254 34.54 5.59 -9.39
N ASN A 255 34.88 4.51 -10.10
CA ASN A 255 34.80 4.41 -11.56
C ASN A 255 33.55 3.67 -12.05
N LYS A 256 32.56 3.44 -11.17
CA LYS A 256 31.33 2.72 -11.54
C LYS A 256 30.60 3.38 -12.71
N ASN A 257 30.09 2.56 -13.62
CA ASN A 257 29.33 3.00 -14.78
C ASN A 257 27.91 2.41 -14.77
N VAL A 258 26.93 3.28 -14.57
CA VAL A 258 25.50 2.91 -14.45
C VAL A 258 24.95 2.30 -15.74
N GLN A 259 25.47 2.71 -16.91
CA GLN A 259 25.02 2.21 -18.21
C GLN A 259 25.45 0.77 -18.43
N THR A 260 26.72 0.44 -18.16
CA THR A 260 27.25 -0.92 -18.31
C THR A 260 26.73 -1.88 -17.25
N ALA A 261 26.25 -1.33 -16.12
CA ALA A 261 25.65 -2.09 -15.03
C ALA A 261 24.18 -2.51 -15.25
N GLY A 262 23.55 -2.10 -16.37
CA GLY A 262 22.14 -2.40 -16.64
C GLY A 262 21.14 -1.57 -15.82
N LEU A 263 21.59 -0.47 -15.19
CA LEU A 263 20.75 0.33 -14.27
C LEU A 263 20.27 1.66 -14.87
N SER A 264 20.59 1.92 -16.15
CA SER A 264 20.31 3.21 -16.80
C SER A 264 18.83 3.57 -16.95
N GLU A 265 17.94 2.59 -16.89
CA GLU A 265 16.49 2.79 -16.97
C GLU A 265 15.88 3.32 -15.66
N PHE A 266 16.59 3.22 -14.53
CA PHE A 266 16.12 3.64 -13.21
C PHE A 266 16.64 5.03 -12.82
N ASP A 267 15.92 5.71 -11.93
CA ASP A 267 16.44 6.94 -11.33
C ASP A 267 17.56 6.63 -10.34
N TRP A 268 18.70 7.27 -10.54
CA TRP A 268 19.88 7.04 -9.70
C TRP A 268 19.65 7.37 -8.22
N GLU A 269 18.81 8.36 -7.94
CA GLU A 269 18.44 8.72 -6.56
C GLU A 269 17.76 7.57 -5.81
N ASP A 270 16.93 6.79 -6.50
CA ASP A 270 16.23 5.63 -5.93
C ASP A 270 17.21 4.47 -5.69
N ILE A 271 18.14 4.23 -6.61
CA ILE A 271 19.20 3.23 -6.46
C ILE A 271 20.11 3.56 -5.28
N VAL A 272 20.55 4.83 -5.19
CA VAL A 272 21.36 5.32 -4.07
C VAL A 272 20.59 5.22 -2.75
N TRP A 273 19.28 5.48 -2.76
CA TRP A 273 18.46 5.34 -1.57
C TRP A 273 18.37 3.88 -1.10
N ILE A 274 18.17 2.92 -2.01
CA ILE A 274 18.18 1.48 -1.69
C ILE A 274 19.49 1.08 -1.02
N TYR A 275 20.62 1.49 -1.62
CA TYR A 275 21.95 1.23 -1.08
C TYR A 275 22.15 1.83 0.32
N LYS A 276 21.72 3.08 0.52
CA LYS A 276 21.85 3.76 1.82
C LYS A 276 20.96 3.14 2.90
N ASP A 277 19.71 2.78 2.60
CA ASP A 277 18.83 2.12 3.59
C ASP A 277 19.37 0.74 3.99
N TRP A 278 20.05 0.04 3.06
CA TRP A 278 20.77 -1.19 3.36
C TRP A 278 21.92 -0.97 4.35
N ILE A 279 22.87 -0.08 4.02
CA ILE A 279 24.06 0.17 4.87
C ILE A 279 23.68 0.67 6.26
N LEU A 280 22.83 1.70 6.33
CA LEU A 280 22.47 2.35 7.60
C LEU A 280 21.81 1.40 8.61
N ARG A 281 21.29 0.25 8.14
CA ARG A 281 20.57 -0.71 8.97
C ARG A 281 21.35 -1.99 9.25
N GLN A 282 22.50 -2.19 8.62
CA GLN A 282 23.49 -3.16 9.10
C GLN A 282 24.15 -2.65 10.39
N ASP A 283 24.40 -1.35 10.51
CA ASP A 283 25.03 -0.75 11.69
C ASP A 283 24.16 -0.82 12.96
N LEU A 284 22.83 -0.82 12.80
CA LEU A 284 21.88 -1.01 13.92
C LEU A 284 21.93 -2.44 14.50
N GLU A 285 22.40 -3.44 13.74
CA GLU A 285 22.54 -4.82 14.23
C GLU A 285 23.78 -5.00 15.13
N ILE A 286 24.81 -4.16 14.98
CA ILE A 286 26.04 -4.25 15.79
C ILE A 286 25.81 -3.76 17.24
N GLU A 287 24.90 -2.80 17.43
CA GLU A 287 24.60 -2.29 18.79
C GLU A 287 23.59 -3.17 19.56
N ASP A 288 22.72 -3.93 18.87
CA ASP A 288 21.67 -4.72 19.51
C ASP A 288 22.12 -6.12 20.01
N GLU A 289 23.29 -6.62 19.59
CA GLU A 289 23.91 -7.81 20.22
C GLU A 289 24.36 -7.54 21.67
N GLY A 290 24.54 -6.25 22.05
CA GLY A 290 24.79 -5.82 23.43
C GLY A 290 23.52 -5.59 24.27
N ALA A 291 22.38 -5.30 23.63
CA ALA A 291 21.15 -4.89 24.32
C ALA A 291 20.27 -6.07 24.79
N ILE A 292 20.43 -7.25 24.20
CA ILE A 292 19.64 -8.45 24.58
C ILE A 292 20.13 -9.10 25.89
N LYS A 293 21.25 -8.64 26.47
CA LYS A 293 21.78 -9.17 27.74
C LYS A 293 21.32 -8.42 28.99
N ALA A 294 20.66 -7.26 28.86
CA ALA A 294 20.27 -6.43 30.01
C ALA A 294 18.81 -6.59 30.49
N ALA A 295 18.02 -7.47 29.86
CA ALA A 295 16.62 -7.73 30.24
C ALA A 295 16.41 -9.14 30.82
N LYS A 296 17.46 -9.74 31.42
CA LYS A 296 17.37 -11.00 32.18
C LYS A 296 17.86 -10.91 33.62
N GLU A 297 18.21 -9.72 34.12
CA GLU A 297 18.62 -9.51 35.53
C GLU A 297 17.98 -8.27 36.19
N LEU A 298 16.76 -7.92 35.79
CA LEU A 298 15.81 -7.10 36.56
C LEU A 298 14.41 -7.69 36.43
#